data_AF-A0A7W1UQ77-F1
#
_entry.id   AF-A0A7W1UQ77-F1
#
_cell.length_a   1.000
_cell.length_b   1.000
_cell.length_c   1.000
_cell.angle_alpha   90.00
_cell.angle_beta   90.00
_cell.angle_gamma   90.00
#
_symmetry.space_group_name_H-M   'P 1'
#
loop_
_entity.id
_entity.type
_entity.pdbx_description
1 polymer ?
#
loop_
_entity_poly.entity_id
_entity_poly.type
_entity_poly.pdbx_seq_one_letter_code
_entity_poly.pdbx_strand_id
1 'polypeptide(L)' 'TGDAALAMAFLYDESQKNQVRFLRGSSHASRLAALGLKKDIRYCFQLDQTTAIPVMEGKYLVKLA' A
#
# COMPACT_ATOMS: atom_id res chain seq x y z
N THR A 1 -14.10 -9.30 -13.78
CA THR A 1 -12.83 -8.54 -13.84
C THR A 1 -12.92 -7.56 -15.00
N GLY A 2 -12.36 -6.35 -14.88
CA GLY A 2 -12.32 -5.35 -15.95
C GLY A 2 -10.89 -4.86 -16.21
N ASP A 3 -10.68 -4.07 -17.27
CA ASP A 3 -9.34 -3.66 -17.75
C ASP A 3 -8.46 -3.07 -16.66
N ALA A 4 -9.03 -2.23 -15.79
CA ALA A 4 -8.31 -1.64 -14.66
C ALA A 4 -7.80 -2.72 -13.68
N ALA A 5 -8.62 -3.72 -13.36
CA ALA A 5 -8.21 -4.81 -12.48
C ALA A 5 -7.11 -5.68 -13.13
N LEU A 6 -7.18 -5.90 -14.44
CA LEU A 6 -6.16 -6.62 -15.19
C LEU A 6 -4.83 -5.85 -15.20
N ALA A 7 -4.86 -4.55 -15.52
CA ALA A 7 -3.66 -3.70 -15.50
C ALA A 7 -3.01 -3.67 -14.10
N MET A 8 -3.81 -3.59 -13.04
CA MET A 8 -3.32 -3.62 -11.66
C MET A 8 -2.64 -4.95 -11.30
N ALA A 9 -3.14 -6.09 -11.81
CA ALA A 9 -2.51 -7.38 -11.58
C ALA A 9 -1.11 -7.45 -12.21
N PHE A 10 -0.93 -6.93 -13.42
CA PHE A 10 0.38 -6.84 -14.06
C PHE A 10 1.33 -5.91 -13.29
N LEU A 11 0.88 -4.72 -12.90
CA LEU A 11 1.68 -3.78 -12.12
C LEU A 11 2.10 -4.36 -10.77
N TYR A 12 1.20 -5.12 -10.12
CA TYR A 12 1.52 -5.82 -8.88
C TYR A 12 2.63 -6.84 -9.07
N ASP A 13 2.53 -7.71 -10.08
CA ASP A 13 3.55 -8.72 -10.39
C ASP A 13 4.92 -8.08 -10.69
N GLU A 14 4.94 -7.00 -11.48
CA GLU A 14 6.17 -6.25 -11.74
C GLU A 14 6.80 -5.66 -10.47
N SER A 15 5.95 -5.15 -9.56
CA SER A 15 6.41 -4.53 -8.31
C SER A 15 7.07 -5.52 -7.35
N GLN A 16 6.71 -6.81 -7.41
CA GLN A 16 7.23 -7.83 -6.49
C GLN A 16 8.74 -8.04 -6.61
N LYS A 17 9.32 -7.77 -7.78
CA LYS A 17 10.77 -7.86 -7.99
C LYS A 17 11.53 -6.86 -7.11
N ASN A 18 10.98 -5.65 -6.91
CA ASN A 18 11.54 -4.64 -6.03
C ASN A 18 10.51 -3.53 -5.72
N GLN A 19 9.76 -3.71 -4.63
CA GLN A 19 8.67 -2.81 -4.24
C GLN A 19 9.14 -1.37 -3.97
N VAL A 20 10.32 -1.21 -3.34
CA VAL A 20 10.89 0.11 -3.02
C VAL A 20 11.27 0.86 -4.29
N ARG A 21 11.82 0.17 -5.30
CA ARG A 21 12.14 0.77 -6.60
C ARG A 21 10.86 1.17 -7.34
N PHE A 22 9.84 0.33 -7.32
CA PHE A 22 8.55 0.61 -7.95
C PHE A 22 7.92 1.92 -7.43
N LEU A 23 8.00 2.15 -6.12
CA LEU A 23 7.44 3.36 -5.49
C LEU A 23 8.16 4.67 -5.80
N ARG A 24 9.37 4.62 -6.38
CA ARG A 24 10.07 5.86 -6.77
C ARG A 24 9.29 6.65 -7.83
N GLY A 25 8.39 6.00 -8.56
CA GLY A 25 7.47 6.68 -9.49
C GLY A 25 6.31 7.42 -8.81
N SER A 26 6.07 7.21 -7.50
CA SER A 26 4.98 7.87 -6.78
C SER A 26 5.39 9.26 -6.28
N SER A 27 4.67 10.28 -6.75
CA SER A 27 4.81 11.66 -6.25
C SER A 27 4.50 11.74 -4.74
N HIS A 28 3.53 10.96 -4.28
CA HIS A 28 3.15 10.93 -2.87
C HIS A 28 4.25 10.32 -1.99
N ALA A 29 4.84 9.19 -2.42
CA ALA A 29 5.97 8.59 -1.70
C ALA A 29 7.18 9.54 -1.62
N SER A 30 7.45 10.27 -2.72
CA SER A 30 8.51 11.29 -2.75
C SER A 30 8.26 12.42 -1.75
N ARG A 31 7.02 12.91 -1.64
CA ARG A 31 6.61 13.91 -0.65
C ARG A 31 6.81 13.41 0.78
N LEU A 32 6.36 12.20 1.09
CA LEU A 32 6.53 11.61 2.44
C LEU A 32 8.02 11.44 2.79
N ALA A 33 8.85 11.05 1.82
CA ALA A 33 10.30 10.93 2.02
C ALA A 33 10.96 12.29 2.29
N ALA A 34 10.49 13.36 1.65
CA ALA A 34 10.95 14.74 1.90
C ALA A 34 10.59 15.25 3.30
N LEU A 35 9.50 14.75 3.88
CA LEU A 35 9.10 15.00 5.28
C LEU A 35 9.87 14.13 6.29
N GLY A 36 10.85 13.33 5.86
CA GLY A 36 11.63 12.46 6.73
C GLY A 36 10.96 11.12 7.08
N LEU A 37 9.79 10.82 6.52
CA LEU A 37 8.96 9.64 6.85
C LEU A 37 9.40 8.36 6.10
N LYS A 38 10.70 8.24 5.79
CA LYS A 38 11.23 7.07 5.07
C LYS A 38 11.07 5.76 5.85
N LYS A 39 11.00 5.83 7.18
CA LYS A 39 10.75 4.65 8.03
C LYS A 39 9.30 4.19 7.90
N ASP A 40 8.34 5.11 7.91
CA ASP A 40 6.92 4.79 7.77
C ASP A 40 6.60 4.21 6.40
N ILE A 41 7.20 4.78 5.33
CA ILE A 41 7.09 4.21 3.97
C ILE A 41 7.56 2.76 3.97
N ARG A 42 8.66 2.42 4.64
CA ARG A 42 9.13 1.02 4.68
C ARG A 42 8.22 0.13 5.50
N TYR A 43 7.71 0.62 6.63
CA TYR A 43 6.81 -0.14 7.50
C TYR A 43 5.50 -0.48 6.79
N CYS A 44 4.84 0.50 6.16
CA CYS A 44 3.56 0.31 5.47
C CYS A 44 3.62 -0.64 4.26
N PHE A 45 4.82 -0.96 3.75
CA PHE A 45 5.02 -1.86 2.62
C PHE A 45 5.35 -3.31 3.02
N GLN A 46 5.45 -3.59 4.32
CA GLN A 46 5.62 -4.96 4.78
C GLN A 46 4.28 -5.71 4.65
N LEU A 47 4.31 -6.86 3.99
CA LEU A 47 3.14 -7.72 3.86
C LEU A 47 2.83 -8.41 5.19
N ASP A 48 1.55 -8.67 5.42
CA ASP A 48 1.03 -9.53 6.48
C ASP A 48 1.47 -9.17 7.92
N GLN A 49 1.72 -7.89 8.20
CA GLN A 49 2.10 -7.42 9.54
C GLN A 49 0.95 -7.43 10.56
N THR A 50 -0.29 -7.62 10.11
CA THR A 50 -1.47 -7.65 10.97
C THR A 50 -2.52 -8.59 10.40
N THR A 51 -3.33 -9.17 11.29
CA THR A 51 -4.53 -9.95 10.96
C THR A 51 -5.82 -9.16 11.22
N ALA A 52 -5.72 -7.94 11.76
CA ALA A 52 -6.87 -7.09 12.03
C ALA A 52 -7.44 -6.56 10.71
N ILE A 53 -8.71 -6.87 10.44
CA ILE A 53 -9.47 -6.34 9.31
C ILE A 53 -10.43 -5.27 9.86
N PRO A 54 -10.18 -3.96 9.62
CA PRO A 54 -11.10 -2.91 10.03
C PRO A 54 -12.31 -2.87 9.09
N VAL A 55 -13.52 -2.83 9.66
CA VAL A 55 -14.79 -2.63 8.93
C VAL A 55 -15.45 -1.32 9.35
N MET A 56 -16.15 -0.68 8.41
CA MET A 56 -16.85 0.57 8.65
C MET A 56 -18.21 0.29 9.32
N GLU A 57 -18.41 0.78 10.55
CA GLU A 57 -19.68 0.77 11.25
C GLU A 57 -20.10 2.21 11.58
N GLY A 58 -21.12 2.70 10.86
CA GLY A 58 -21.56 4.08 10.96
C GLY A 58 -20.46 5.06 10.56
N LYS A 59 -19.82 5.69 11.55
CA LYS A 59 -18.73 6.68 11.37
C LYS A 59 -17.37 6.18 11.86
N TYR A 60 -17.28 4.93 12.32
CA TYR A 60 -16.10 4.39 12.97
C TYR A 60 -15.58 3.16 12.24
N LEU A 61 -14.25 2.96 12.31
CA LEU A 61 -13.64 1.69 11.93
C LEU A 61 -13.58 0.80 13.18
N VAL A 62 -14.22 -0.37 13.11
CA VAL A 62 -14.19 -1.37 14.17
C VAL A 62 -13.52 -2.65 13.67
N LYS A 63 -13.12 -3.53 14.59
CA LYS A 63 -12.54 -4.83 14.22
C LYS A 63 -13.63 -5.75 13.66
N LEU A 64 -13.36 -6.42 12.54
CA LEU A 64 -14.20 -7.49 12.04
C LEU A 64 -14.35 -8.59 13.11
N ALA A 65 -15.61 -8.95 13.41
CA ALA A 65 -15.97 -9.97 14.40
C ALA A 65 -15.47 -11.37 14.02
#